data_AF-A0A9P6HJW6-F1
#
_entry.id   AF-A0A9P6HJW6-F1
#
_cell.length_a   1.000
_cell.length_b   1.000
_cell.length_c   1.000
_cell.angle_alpha   90.00
_cell.angle_beta   90.00
_cell.angle_gamma   90.00
#
_symmetry.space_group_name_H-M   'P 1'
#
loop_
_entity.id
_entity.type
_entity.pdbx_description
1 polymer ?
#
loop_
_entity_poly.entity_id
_entity_poly.type
_entity_poly.pdbx_seq_one_letter_code
_entity_poly.pdbx_strand_id
1 'polypeptide(L)'
;MSVQPNLRHPLSAVFLLHGLLEAPLIVQGLWFPQSLPFLGMNNTTLVLVKLLNAISLGTCITSLLCYKFFPGKRAVAMGLSLYHTVVFTVLLQAPRFIPISFGPQFEANNLTPEIAWGILHGIIGLAFGFWWQATVGVAQAARNIKTQ
;
A
#
# COMPACT_ATOMS: atom_id res chain seq x y z
N MET A 1 -24.35 -17.62 -5.43
CA MET A 1 -23.31 -17.25 -4.45
C MET A 1 -22.82 -18.54 -3.81
N SER A 2 -21.67 -19.08 -4.25
CA SER A 2 -21.05 -20.19 -3.52
C SER A 2 -20.54 -19.64 -2.19
N VAL A 3 -21.27 -19.93 -1.12
CA VAL A 3 -20.77 -19.79 0.26
C VAL A 3 -19.50 -20.62 0.29
N GLN A 4 -18.32 -19.99 0.31
CA GLN A 4 -17.15 -20.73 0.78
C GLN A 4 -17.53 -21.20 2.18
N PRO A 5 -17.53 -22.52 2.47
CA PRO A 5 -17.72 -22.95 3.83
C PRO A 5 -16.69 -22.18 4.64
N ASN A 6 -17.19 -21.45 5.64
CA ASN A 6 -16.45 -20.52 6.48
C ASN A 6 -15.55 -21.32 7.44
N LEU A 7 -14.90 -22.37 6.94
CA LEU A 7 -13.98 -23.25 7.64
C LEU A 7 -12.66 -22.50 7.73
N ARG A 8 -12.68 -21.45 8.54
CA ARG A 8 -11.49 -20.72 8.95
C ARG A 8 -10.97 -21.42 10.19
N HIS A 9 -9.71 -21.85 10.13
CA HIS A 9 -9.06 -22.32 11.34
C HIS A 9 -9.00 -21.15 12.34
N PRO A 10 -9.31 -21.34 13.64
CA PRO A 10 -9.27 -20.25 14.63
C PRO A 10 -7.94 -19.49 14.65
N LEU A 11 -6.82 -20.17 14.35
CA LEU A 11 -5.50 -19.55 14.22
C LEU A 11 -5.41 -18.49 13.12
N SER A 12 -6.32 -18.46 12.15
CA SER A 12 -6.41 -17.37 11.17
C SER A 12 -6.77 -16.01 11.80
N ALA A 13 -7.16 -15.96 13.08
CA ALA A 13 -7.30 -14.72 13.84
C ALA A 13 -5.98 -13.92 13.92
N VAL A 14 -4.82 -14.55 13.70
CA VAL A 14 -3.52 -13.85 13.63
C VAL A 14 -3.50 -12.73 12.58
N PHE A 15 -4.25 -12.88 11.48
CA PHE A 15 -4.37 -11.85 10.45
C PHE A 15 -5.11 -10.60 10.95
N LEU A 16 -6.09 -10.79 11.84
CA LEU A 16 -6.79 -9.69 12.50
C LEU A 16 -5.91 -9.04 13.57
N LEU A 17 -5.19 -9.87 14.34
CA LEU A 17 -4.26 -9.39 15.35
C LEU A 17 -3.17 -8.50 14.74
N HIS A 18 -2.59 -8.89 13.59
CA HIS A 18 -1.65 -8.07 12.83
C HIS A 18 -2.22 -6.67 12.57
N GLY A 19 -3.43 -6.60 12.01
CA GLY A 19 -4.10 -5.32 11.75
C GLY A 19 -4.37 -4.50 13.03
N LEU A 20 -4.77 -5.17 14.11
CA LEU A 20 -5.07 -4.50 15.39
C LEU A 20 -3.84 -3.87 16.03
N LEU A 21 -2.70 -4.56 16.00
CA LEU A 21 -1.45 -4.07 16.59
C LEU A 21 -0.82 -2.93 15.79
N GLU A 22 -0.96 -2.96 14.47
CA GLU A 22 -0.38 -1.96 13.57
C GLU A 22 -1.26 -0.70 13.42
N ALA A 23 -2.59 -0.83 13.56
CA ALA A 23 -3.53 0.27 13.28
C ALA A 23 -3.22 1.58 14.02
N PRO A 24 -2.90 1.60 15.33
CA PRO A 24 -2.55 2.85 16.02
C PRO A 24 -1.31 3.51 15.43
N LEU A 25 -0.29 2.72 15.12
CA LEU A 25 0.97 3.20 14.54
C LEU A 25 0.75 3.74 13.13
N ILE A 26 -0.05 3.05 12.31
CA ILE A 26 -0.42 3.50 10.95
C ILE A 26 -1.13 4.85 11.00
N VAL A 27 -2.13 5.00 11.87
CA VAL A 27 -2.89 6.26 12.01
C VAL A 27 -1.97 7.38 12.47
N GLN A 28 -1.17 7.14 13.51
CA GLN A 28 -0.23 8.15 14.00
C GLN A 28 0.83 8.50 12.96
N GLY A 29 1.44 7.52 12.31
CA GLY A 29 2.56 7.70 11.38
C GLY A 29 2.18 8.32 10.04
N LEU A 30 0.95 8.12 9.55
CA LEU A 30 0.50 8.73 8.30
C LEU A 30 -0.01 10.17 8.49
N TRP A 31 -0.84 10.40 9.51
CA TRP A 31 -1.51 11.69 9.72
C TRP A 31 -0.77 12.62 10.67
N PHE A 32 -0.13 12.08 11.71
CA PHE A 32 0.52 12.85 12.77
C PHE A 32 1.99 12.43 13.01
N PRO A 33 2.83 12.26 11.97
CA PRO A 33 4.18 11.74 12.14
C PRO A 33 5.05 12.61 13.06
N GLN A 34 4.79 13.91 13.13
CA GLN A 34 5.50 14.86 14.00
C GLN A 34 5.24 14.62 15.50
N SER A 35 4.18 13.90 15.83
CA SER A 35 3.86 13.56 17.23
C SER A 35 4.66 12.36 17.75
N LEU A 36 5.40 11.68 16.88
CA LEU A 36 6.22 10.55 17.29
C LEU A 36 7.47 11.05 18.02
N PRO A 37 7.81 10.47 19.19
CA PRO A 37 8.90 10.97 20.04
C PRO A 37 10.28 10.51 19.55
N PHE A 38 10.55 10.59 18.24
CA PHE A 38 11.86 10.26 17.68
C PHE A 38 12.85 11.39 17.89
N LEU A 39 14.07 11.04 18.34
CA LEU A 39 15.18 11.96 18.37
C LEU A 39 15.61 12.29 16.93
N GLY A 40 15.76 13.57 16.60
CA GLY A 40 16.25 13.99 15.29
C GLY A 40 15.25 13.84 14.13
N MET A 41 13.98 14.21 14.36
CA MET A 41 13.01 14.33 13.26
C MET A 41 13.42 15.42 12.25
N ASN A 42 13.81 14.99 11.06
CA ASN A 42 14.03 15.83 9.88
C ASN A 42 13.14 15.36 8.73
N ASN A 43 13.18 16.05 7.58
CA ASN A 43 12.38 15.69 6.39
C ASN A 43 12.52 14.21 6.00
N THR A 44 13.74 13.70 5.98
CA THR A 44 14.02 12.30 5.63
C THR A 44 13.37 11.34 6.62
N THR A 45 13.54 11.58 7.92
CA THR A 45 12.91 10.76 8.97
C THR A 45 11.39 10.75 8.84
N LEU A 46 10.78 11.92 8.61
CA LEU A 46 9.33 12.05 8.46
C LEU A 46 8.79 11.31 7.25
N VAL A 47 9.47 11.42 6.10
CA VAL A 47 9.09 10.69 4.88
C VAL A 47 9.24 9.19 5.11
N LEU A 48 10.37 8.73 5.67
CA LEU A 48 10.58 7.31 5.95
C LEU A 48 9.52 6.74 6.88
N VAL A 49 9.14 7.46 7.94
CA VAL A 49 8.05 7.07 8.83
C VAL A 49 6.74 6.90 8.05
N LYS A 50 6.39 7.86 7.19
CA LYS A 50 5.17 7.75 6.37
C LYS A 50 5.25 6.57 5.40
N LEU A 51 6.39 6.32 4.75
CA LEU A 51 6.58 5.20 3.82
C LEU A 51 6.50 3.83 4.53
N LEU A 52 7.11 3.71 5.72
CA LEU A 52 7.01 2.51 6.56
C LEU A 52 5.57 2.25 7.02
N ASN A 53 4.82 3.31 7.35
CA ASN A 53 3.41 3.17 7.69
C ASN A 53 2.53 2.88 6.47
N ALA A 54 2.90 3.35 5.27
CA ALA A 54 2.22 2.99 4.04
C ALA A 54 2.34 1.48 3.73
N ILE A 55 3.53 0.89 3.91
CA ILE A 55 3.70 -0.56 3.73
C ILE A 55 2.97 -1.33 4.83
N SER A 56 3.03 -0.89 6.10
CA SER A 56 2.27 -1.52 7.19
C SER A 56 0.76 -1.49 6.89
N LEU A 57 0.21 -0.35 6.44
CA LEU A 57 -1.18 -0.25 5.98
C LEU A 57 -1.50 -1.25 4.85
N GLY A 58 -0.64 -1.36 3.84
CA GLY A 58 -0.80 -2.32 2.75
C GLY A 58 -0.84 -3.78 3.25
N THR A 59 0.02 -4.14 4.22
CA THR A 59 0.01 -5.47 4.83
C THR A 59 -1.23 -5.72 5.68
N CYS A 60 -1.71 -4.72 6.43
CA CYS A 60 -2.93 -4.83 7.23
C CYS A 60 -4.17 -5.04 6.35
N ILE A 61 -4.28 -4.29 5.25
CA ILE A 61 -5.36 -4.46 4.28
C ILE A 61 -5.26 -5.82 3.61
N THR A 62 -4.06 -6.25 3.19
CA THR A 62 -3.86 -7.59 2.65
C THR A 62 -4.32 -8.66 3.64
N SER A 63 -3.93 -8.55 4.90
CA SER A 63 -4.29 -9.50 5.96
C SER A 63 -5.80 -9.57 6.20
N LEU A 64 -6.46 -8.41 6.28
CA LEU A 64 -7.91 -8.31 6.42
C LEU A 64 -8.64 -8.93 5.22
N LEU A 65 -8.16 -8.64 4.01
CA LEU A 65 -8.73 -9.16 2.77
C LEU A 65 -8.55 -10.67 2.63
N CYS A 66 -7.37 -11.20 2.97
CA CYS A 66 -7.10 -12.64 3.05
C CYS A 66 -8.01 -13.32 4.07
N TYR A 67 -8.24 -12.68 5.23
CA TYR A 67 -9.06 -13.25 6.28
C TYR A 67 -10.53 -13.38 5.86
N LYS A 68 -11.09 -12.40 5.13
CA LYS A 68 -12.55 -12.32 4.94
C LYS A 68 -13.07 -12.32 3.50
N PHE A 69 -12.31 -11.85 2.52
CA PHE A 69 -12.90 -11.39 1.26
C PHE A 69 -12.29 -12.00 -0.01
N PHE A 70 -10.98 -12.22 -0.05
CA PHE A 70 -10.29 -12.55 -1.30
C PHE A 70 -9.30 -13.71 -1.15
N PRO A 71 -9.08 -14.48 -2.23
CA PRO A 71 -7.94 -15.36 -2.31
C PRO A 71 -6.64 -14.55 -2.26
N GLY A 72 -5.58 -15.14 -1.67
CA GLY A 72 -4.34 -14.44 -1.31
C GLY A 72 -3.76 -13.54 -2.40
N LYS A 73 -3.66 -14.00 -3.66
CA LYS A 73 -3.13 -13.18 -4.77
C LYS A 73 -3.94 -11.89 -5.01
N ARG A 74 -5.27 -11.95 -4.90
CA ARG A 74 -6.16 -10.80 -5.09
C ARG A 74 -6.11 -9.84 -3.90
N ALA A 75 -6.02 -10.38 -2.68
CA ALA A 75 -5.80 -9.59 -1.48
C ALA A 75 -4.46 -8.83 -1.53
N VAL A 76 -3.37 -9.52 -1.92
CA VAL A 76 -2.04 -8.92 -2.10
C VAL A 76 -2.07 -7.83 -3.16
N ALA A 77 -2.70 -8.07 -4.31
CA ALA A 77 -2.80 -7.06 -5.37
C ALA A 77 -3.52 -5.79 -4.88
N MET A 78 -4.58 -5.91 -4.09
CA MET A 78 -5.26 -4.75 -3.51
C MET A 78 -4.41 -4.03 -2.47
N GLY A 79 -3.75 -4.76 -1.56
CA GLY A 79 -2.87 -4.16 -0.57
C GLY A 79 -1.67 -3.44 -1.20
N LEU A 80 -1.07 -4.03 -2.25
CA LEU A 80 0.00 -3.39 -3.03
C LEU A 80 -0.50 -2.17 -3.80
N SER A 81 -1.71 -2.23 -4.38
CA SER A 81 -2.31 -1.07 -5.07
C SER A 81 -2.53 0.11 -4.10
N LEU A 82 -3.03 -0.16 -2.89
CA LEU A 82 -3.18 0.86 -1.85
C LEU A 82 -1.82 1.40 -1.40
N TYR A 83 -0.86 0.52 -1.10
CA TYR A 83 0.51 0.92 -0.74
C TYR A 83 1.11 1.87 -1.77
N HIS A 84 1.07 1.52 -3.06
CA HIS A 84 1.62 2.36 -4.13
C HIS A 84 0.90 3.70 -4.27
N THR A 85 -0.41 3.73 -4.03
CA THR A 85 -1.19 4.97 -4.04
C THR A 85 -0.81 5.89 -2.88
N VAL A 86 -0.66 5.34 -1.67
CA VAL A 86 -0.26 6.11 -0.50
C VAL A 86 1.18 6.61 -0.64
N VAL A 87 2.12 5.76 -1.10
CA VAL A 87 3.51 6.16 -1.35
C VAL A 87 3.57 7.29 -2.39
N PHE A 88 2.81 7.18 -3.48
CA PHE A 88 2.68 8.25 -4.47
C PHE A 88 2.26 9.57 -3.82
N THR A 89 1.19 9.57 -3.02
CA THR A 89 0.71 10.78 -2.32
C THR A 89 1.76 11.33 -1.35
N VAL A 90 2.39 10.47 -0.55
CA VAL A 90 3.43 10.87 0.41
C VAL A 90 4.59 11.55 -0.31
N LEU A 91 5.07 10.99 -1.42
CA LEU A 91 6.22 11.51 -2.17
C LEU A 91 5.89 12.81 -2.92
N LEU A 92 4.68 12.94 -3.48
CA LEU A 92 4.25 14.20 -4.11
C LEU A 92 4.09 15.35 -3.12
N GLN A 93 3.79 15.04 -1.86
CA GLN A 93 3.62 16.03 -0.79
C GLN A 93 4.87 16.18 0.09
N ALA A 94 5.92 15.43 -0.19
CA ALA A 94 7.12 15.45 0.63
C ALA A 94 7.87 16.77 0.45
N PRO A 95 8.40 17.36 1.54
CA PRO A 95 9.42 18.39 1.40
C PRO A 95 10.69 17.77 0.80
N ARG A 96 11.61 18.60 0.31
CA ARG A 96 12.89 18.12 -0.23
C ARG A 96 13.64 17.30 0.84
N PHE A 97 14.02 16.07 0.48
CA PHE A 97 14.77 15.18 1.38
C PHE A 97 15.86 14.37 0.67
N ILE A 98 15.85 14.32 -0.67
CA ILE A 98 16.92 13.73 -1.47
C ILE A 98 17.89 14.85 -1.87
N PRO A 99 19.16 14.82 -1.43
CA PRO A 99 20.12 15.90 -1.70
C PRO A 99 20.77 15.79 -3.09
N ILE A 100 19.98 15.46 -4.11
CA ILE A 100 20.42 15.30 -5.51
C ILE A 100 19.41 16.01 -6.40
N SER A 101 19.88 16.77 -7.38
CA SER A 101 19.03 17.44 -8.38
C SER A 101 19.15 16.76 -9.74
N PHE A 102 18.07 16.76 -10.52
CA PHE A 102 18.12 16.39 -11.95
C PHE A 102 18.62 17.52 -12.84
N GLY A 103 18.89 18.70 -12.28
CA GLY A 103 19.37 19.87 -12.97
C GLY A 103 18.33 21.01 -13.02
N PRO A 104 18.75 22.24 -13.34
CA PRO A 104 17.92 23.43 -13.20
C PRO A 104 16.63 23.39 -14.02
N GLN A 105 16.66 22.82 -15.23
CA GLN A 105 15.49 22.75 -16.11
C GLN A 105 14.40 21.84 -15.55
N PHE A 106 14.76 20.74 -14.90
CA PHE A 106 13.79 19.82 -14.31
C PHE A 106 13.21 20.38 -13.01
N GLU A 107 14.06 20.96 -12.16
CA GLU A 107 13.62 21.64 -10.93
C GLU A 107 12.67 22.81 -11.25
N ALA A 108 12.94 23.58 -12.32
CA ALA A 108 12.08 24.67 -12.78
C ALA A 108 10.66 24.22 -13.18
N ASN A 109 10.50 22.94 -13.54
CA ASN A 109 9.21 22.32 -13.87
C ASN A 109 8.66 21.48 -12.69
N ASN A 110 9.20 21.63 -11.49
CA ASN A 110 8.88 20.83 -10.30
C ASN A 110 9.10 19.32 -10.49
N LEU A 111 10.02 18.90 -11.37
CA LEU A 111 10.40 17.50 -11.48
C LEU A 111 11.65 17.22 -10.64
N THR A 112 11.44 16.95 -9.36
CA THR A 112 12.50 16.51 -8.44
C THR A 112 12.59 14.97 -8.41
N PRO A 113 13.70 14.38 -7.91
CA PRO A 113 13.80 12.93 -7.70
C PRO A 113 12.66 12.33 -6.87
N GLU A 114 12.19 13.02 -5.82
CA GLU A 114 11.08 12.57 -4.99
C GLU A 114 9.79 12.48 -5.81
N ILE A 115 9.52 13.49 -6.63
CA ILE A 115 8.32 13.56 -7.46
C ILE A 115 8.38 12.49 -8.56
N ALA A 116 9.53 12.31 -9.21
CA ALA A 116 9.72 11.24 -10.18
C ALA A 116 9.53 9.85 -9.54
N TRP A 117 10.09 9.65 -8.35
CA TRP A 117 9.90 8.42 -7.58
C TRP A 117 8.43 8.20 -7.22
N GLY A 118 7.73 9.25 -6.80
CA GLY A 118 6.29 9.25 -6.59
C GLY A 118 5.55 8.78 -7.84
N ILE A 119 5.76 9.44 -8.97
CA ILE A 119 5.10 9.12 -10.25
C ILE A 119 5.29 7.65 -10.63
N LEU A 120 6.51 7.10 -10.47
CA LEU A 120 6.77 5.68 -10.74
C LEU A 120 5.94 4.76 -9.85
N HIS A 121 5.79 5.06 -8.56
CA HIS A 121 4.88 4.32 -7.68
C HIS A 121 3.42 4.46 -8.12
N GLY A 122 3.00 5.66 -8.55
CA GLY A 122 1.67 5.89 -9.11
C GLY A 122 1.38 5.02 -10.34
N ILE A 123 2.34 4.91 -11.26
CA ILE A 123 2.25 4.05 -12.46
C ILE A 123 2.06 2.58 -12.05
N ILE A 124 2.81 2.08 -11.06
CA ILE A 124 2.64 0.71 -10.56
C ILE A 124 1.25 0.51 -9.92
N GLY A 125 0.77 1.50 -9.16
CA GLY A 125 -0.59 1.49 -8.61
C GLY A 125 -1.66 1.32 -9.70
N LEU A 126 -1.53 2.08 -10.80
CA LEU A 126 -2.39 1.97 -11.97
C LEU A 126 -2.24 0.61 -12.68
N ALA A 127 -1.02 0.08 -12.78
CA ALA A 127 -0.76 -1.23 -13.38
C ALA A 127 -1.48 -2.36 -12.63
N PHE A 128 -1.56 -2.30 -11.30
CA PHE A 128 -2.40 -3.24 -10.52
C PHE A 128 -3.89 -3.10 -10.84
N GLY A 129 -4.39 -1.87 -11.03
CA GLY A 129 -5.77 -1.61 -11.45
C GLY A 129 -6.06 -2.19 -12.84
N PHE A 130 -5.17 -1.96 -13.80
CA PHE A 130 -5.27 -2.54 -15.14
C PHE A 130 -5.24 -4.08 -15.08
N TRP A 131 -4.25 -4.65 -14.38
CA TRP A 131 -4.14 -6.09 -14.19
C TRP A 131 -5.41 -6.69 -13.57
N TRP A 132 -6.01 -6.00 -12.59
CA TRP A 132 -7.24 -6.45 -11.96
C TRP A 132 -8.36 -6.62 -12.99
N GLN A 133 -8.59 -5.59 -13.82
CA GLN A 133 -9.62 -5.57 -14.85
C GLN A 133 -9.34 -6.59 -15.94
N ALA A 134 -8.11 -6.66 -16.44
CA ALA A 134 -7.72 -7.60 -17.49
C ALA A 134 -7.90 -9.08 -17.09
N THR A 135 -7.81 -9.39 -15.79
CA THR A 135 -7.83 -10.78 -15.32
C THR A 135 -9.12 -11.19 -14.61
N VAL A 136 -10.09 -10.29 -14.45
CA VAL A 136 -11.33 -10.58 -13.70
C VAL A 136 -12.16 -11.69 -14.37
N GLY A 137 -12.26 -11.66 -15.70
CA GLY A 137 -12.97 -12.68 -16.49
C GLY A 137 -12.32 -14.05 -16.39
N VAL A 138 -10.99 -14.13 -16.47
CA VAL A 138 -10.24 -15.38 -16.28
C VAL A 138 -10.47 -15.95 -14.88
N ALA A 139 -10.49 -15.10 -13.84
CA ALA A 139 -10.75 -15.52 -12.48
C ALA A 139 -12.22 -15.98 -12.25
N GLN A 140 -13.17 -15.45 -13.02
CA GLN A 140 -14.56 -15.94 -13.03
C GLN A 140 -14.65 -17.31 -13.72
N ALA A 141 -14.06 -17.46 -14.91
CA ALA A 141 -14.05 -18.72 -15.64
C ALA A 141 -13.40 -19.86 -14.84
N ALA A 142 -12.25 -19.61 -14.22
CA ALA A 142 -11.56 -20.60 -13.39
C ALA A 142 -12.36 -21.05 -12.15
N ARG A 143 -13.24 -20.19 -11.62
CA ARG A 143 -14.16 -20.57 -10.53
C ARG A 143 -15.24 -21.52 -11.01
N ASN A 144 -15.78 -21.28 -12.20
CA ASN A 144 -16.86 -22.10 -12.77
C ASN A 144 -16.38 -23.52 -13.11
N ILE A 145 -15.14 -23.68 -13.56
CA ILE A 145 -14.53 -25.00 -13.81
C ILE A 145 -14.43 -25.81 -12.53
N LYS A 146 -14.11 -25.19 -11.37
CA LYS A 146 -13.99 -25.90 -10.09
C LYS A 146 -15.33 -26.33 -9.47
N THR A 147 -16.44 -25.83 -9.99
CA THR A 147 -17.79 -26.14 -9.48
C THR A 147 -18.54 -27.17 -10.33
N GLN A 148 -17.94 -27.60 -11.45
CA GLN A 148 -18.37 -28.75 -12.25
C GLN A 148 -17.61 -29.99 -11.78
#